data_AF-A0A915C0R7-F1
#
_entry.id   AF-A0A915C0R7-F1
#
_cell.length_a   1.000
_cell.length_b   1.000
_cell.length_c   1.000
_cell.angle_alpha   90.00
_cell.angle_beta   90.00
_cell.angle_gamma   90.00
#
_symmetry.space_group_name_H-M   'P 1'
#
loop_
_entity.id
_entity.type
_entity.pdbx_description
1 polymer ?
#
loop_
_entity_poly.entity_id
_entity_poly.type
_entity_poly.pdbx_seq_one_letter_code
_entity_poly.pdbx_strand_id
1 'polypeptide(L)'
;MVLLEVEKIWTQKTLLHWNGILAHFGSTTCVILSVTTIRIVLSGSAFIGALLYQIYFFGVLNDAFMRVSDSSGKASRSSRIMASSLIFSTNGLCTIAILLLLAETVTAIFSCLKWYYLVGLSESFNNALSFVLLIVCVFNVNLGLHATEISSTIIGHIAVHIHEDEQLAMSAIDHIQTELHCCGFHTGVNDWIAEIKAQFYDPMERKSVIVINNTTKRMWFALCSEDGLCSVPKSCCRMQTENCNKVGVSYLAAENHTNTNDYEQRMMRSTALYDKSCFSVFEKAVESYSYFTAVAVLFHILTAVFTEAIITAIISRLDGIGRIDLLTGELNGRLQLKPLHSSTSSIFARNLS
;
A
#
# COMPACT_ATOMS: atom_id res chain seq x y z
N MET A 1 -44.82 6.42 7.95
CA MET A 1 -45.43 6.79 6.66
C MET A 1 -44.81 8.09 6.10
N VAL A 2 -44.73 9.18 6.89
CA VAL A 2 -44.10 10.46 6.47
C VAL A 2 -42.62 10.34 6.08
N LEU A 3 -41.83 9.49 6.74
CA LEU A 3 -40.41 9.31 6.41
C LEU A 3 -40.17 8.72 5.00
N LEU A 4 -41.04 7.80 4.56
CA LEU A 4 -40.97 7.15 3.24
C LEU A 4 -41.35 8.10 2.11
N GLU A 5 -42.23 9.08 2.37
CA GLU A 5 -42.56 10.12 1.39
C GLU A 5 -41.44 11.15 1.23
N VAL A 6 -40.78 11.52 2.33
CA VAL A 6 -39.62 12.42 2.29
C VAL A 6 -38.45 11.78 1.52
N GLU A 7 -38.20 10.50 1.73
CA GLU A 7 -37.14 9.76 1.03
C GLU A 7 -37.43 9.61 -0.48
N LYS A 8 -38.70 9.36 -0.85
CA LYS A 8 -39.14 9.36 -2.26
C LYS A 8 -39.00 10.73 -2.92
N ILE A 9 -39.41 11.80 -2.25
CA ILE A 9 -39.31 13.16 -2.80
C ILE A 9 -37.84 13.55 -2.96
N TRP A 10 -36.98 13.20 -2.00
CA TRP A 10 -35.55 13.51 -2.06
C TRP A 10 -34.83 12.73 -3.15
N THR A 11 -35.09 11.43 -3.29
CA THR A 11 -34.57 10.59 -4.38
C THR A 11 -35.07 11.04 -5.74
N GLN A 12 -36.34 11.44 -5.86
CA GLN A 12 -36.91 11.92 -7.13
C GLN A 12 -36.37 13.29 -7.54
N LYS A 13 -36.15 14.21 -6.58
CA LYS A 13 -35.52 15.52 -6.83
C LYS A 13 -34.05 15.39 -7.22
N THR A 14 -33.31 14.51 -6.54
CA THR A 14 -31.91 14.23 -6.92
C THR A 14 -31.86 13.57 -8.30
N LEU A 15 -32.70 12.57 -8.60
CA LEU A 15 -32.77 11.96 -9.93
C LEU A 15 -33.08 12.98 -11.03
N LEU A 16 -34.05 13.88 -10.82
CA LEU A 16 -34.39 14.93 -11.78
C LEU A 16 -33.24 15.92 -12.00
N HIS A 17 -32.52 16.27 -10.94
CA HIS A 17 -31.34 17.14 -11.04
C HIS A 17 -30.20 16.45 -11.79
N TRP A 18 -29.93 15.17 -11.53
CA TRP A 18 -28.93 14.39 -12.25
C TRP A 18 -29.32 14.19 -13.71
N ASN A 19 -30.59 13.95 -14.02
CA ASN A 19 -31.09 13.84 -15.39
C ASN A 19 -30.97 15.15 -16.18
N GLY A 20 -31.19 16.30 -15.53
CA GLY A 20 -30.98 17.62 -16.15
C GLY A 20 -29.49 17.90 -16.46
N ILE A 21 -28.59 17.50 -15.57
CA ILE A 21 -27.13 17.60 -15.81
C ILE A 21 -26.71 16.64 -16.92
N LEU A 22 -27.14 15.38 -16.87
CA LEU A 22 -26.81 14.34 -17.86
C LEU A 22 -27.35 14.66 -19.25
N ALA A 23 -28.51 15.32 -19.37
CA ALA A 23 -29.07 15.75 -20.65
C ALA A 23 -28.24 16.84 -21.36
N HIS A 24 -27.40 17.57 -20.61
CA HIS A 24 -26.54 18.62 -21.16
C HIS A 24 -25.21 18.07 -21.73
N PHE A 25 -24.84 16.85 -21.35
CA PHE A 25 -23.64 16.15 -21.82
C PHE A 25 -24.02 15.13 -22.89
N GLY A 26 -23.23 15.04 -23.96
CA GLY A 26 -23.41 13.97 -24.94
C GLY A 26 -23.16 12.62 -24.29
N SER A 27 -23.81 11.55 -24.77
CA SER A 27 -23.62 10.18 -24.26
C SER A 27 -22.15 9.76 -24.17
N THR A 28 -21.30 10.26 -25.06
CA THR A 28 -19.85 10.04 -25.07
C THR A 28 -19.13 10.71 -23.90
N THR A 29 -19.44 11.98 -23.61
CA THR A 29 -18.85 12.71 -22.47
C THR A 29 -19.23 12.06 -21.14
N CYS A 30 -20.48 11.58 -21.00
CA CYS A 30 -20.92 10.86 -19.82
C CYS A 30 -20.14 9.56 -19.59
N VAL A 31 -19.85 8.81 -20.65
CA VAL A 31 -19.06 7.57 -20.56
C VAL A 31 -17.61 7.88 -20.14
N ILE A 32 -16.95 8.84 -20.79
CA ILE A 32 -15.58 9.23 -20.43
C ILE A 32 -15.51 9.67 -18.97
N LEU A 33 -16.40 10.57 -18.54
CA LEU A 33 -16.43 11.05 -17.15
C LEU A 33 -16.68 9.94 -16.13
N SER A 34 -17.54 8.96 -16.46
CA SER A 34 -17.81 7.83 -15.59
C SER A 34 -16.55 6.98 -15.38
N VAL A 35 -15.83 6.66 -16.45
CA VAL A 35 -14.59 5.88 -16.37
C VAL A 35 -13.48 6.68 -15.68
N THR A 36 -13.32 7.96 -15.99
CA THR A 36 -12.35 8.84 -15.31
C THR A 36 -12.65 8.92 -13.81
N THR A 37 -13.92 8.98 -13.41
CA THR A 37 -14.31 9.00 -11.99
C THR A 37 -13.93 7.69 -11.28
N ILE A 38 -14.18 6.54 -11.90
CA ILE A 38 -13.75 5.24 -11.36
C ILE A 38 -12.24 5.25 -11.13
N ARG A 39 -11.48 5.76 -12.10
CA ARG A 39 -10.03 5.83 -11.98
C ARG A 39 -9.55 6.77 -10.88
N ILE A 40 -10.18 7.93 -10.72
CA ILE A 40 -9.89 8.86 -9.61
C ILE A 40 -10.10 8.15 -8.27
N VAL A 41 -11.18 7.38 -8.14
CA VAL A 41 -11.45 6.60 -6.92
C VAL A 41 -10.38 5.52 -6.70
N LEU A 42 -9.98 4.80 -7.75
CA LEU A 42 -8.90 3.80 -7.67
C LEU A 42 -7.57 4.45 -7.26
N SER A 43 -7.17 5.56 -7.89
CA SER A 43 -5.94 6.31 -7.59
C SER A 43 -5.97 6.82 -6.14
N GLY A 44 -7.10 7.36 -5.71
CA GLY A 44 -7.32 7.81 -4.33
C GLY A 44 -7.22 6.68 -3.32
N SER A 45 -7.79 5.51 -3.62
CA SER A 45 -7.69 4.33 -2.76
C SER A 45 -6.25 3.81 -2.65
N ALA A 46 -5.51 3.78 -3.76
CA ALA A 46 -4.11 3.38 -3.79
C ALA A 46 -3.24 4.33 -2.96
N PHE A 47 -3.47 5.65 -3.07
CA PHE A 47 -2.81 6.67 -2.25
C PHE A 47 -3.11 6.47 -0.76
N ILE A 48 -4.39 6.35 -0.38
CA ILE A 48 -4.78 6.14 1.02
C ILE A 48 -4.17 4.84 1.56
N GLY A 49 -4.23 3.74 0.80
CA GLY A 49 -3.63 2.47 1.20
C GLY A 49 -2.13 2.57 1.43
N ALA A 50 -1.39 3.24 0.53
CA ALA A 50 0.04 3.49 0.68
C ALA A 50 0.35 4.35 1.92
N LEU A 51 -0.42 5.42 2.11
CA LEU A 51 -0.25 6.34 3.23
C LEU A 51 -0.52 5.66 4.58
N LEU A 52 -1.60 4.88 4.66
CA LEU A 52 -1.95 4.13 5.88
C LEU A 52 -0.86 3.09 6.20
N TYR A 53 -0.38 2.35 5.19
CA TYR A 53 0.71 1.40 5.39
C TYR A 53 1.99 2.10 5.87
N GLN A 54 2.31 3.26 5.28
CA GLN A 54 3.47 4.05 5.67
C GLN A 54 3.36 4.62 7.09
N ILE A 55 2.20 5.09 7.53
CA ILE A 55 2.02 5.68 8.86
C ILE A 55 1.93 4.59 9.93
N TYR A 56 1.08 3.59 9.74
CA TYR A 56 0.70 2.65 10.80
C TYR A 56 1.61 1.43 10.94
N PHE A 57 2.31 1.03 9.89
CA PHE A 57 3.17 -0.15 9.93
C PHE A 57 4.63 0.20 9.72
N PHE A 58 4.94 0.72 8.53
CA PHE A 58 6.34 0.97 8.19
C PHE A 58 6.94 2.12 8.99
N GLY A 59 6.19 3.18 9.25
CA GLY A 59 6.66 4.36 10.00
C GLY A 59 7.08 4.01 11.43
N VAL A 60 6.27 3.21 12.12
CA VAL A 60 6.55 2.69 13.48
C VAL A 60 7.86 1.90 13.49
N LEU A 61 8.03 0.97 12.54
CA LEU A 61 9.23 0.15 12.47
C LEU A 61 10.46 0.92 12.00
N ASN A 62 10.30 1.86 11.09
CA ASN A 62 11.40 2.69 10.59
C ASN A 62 11.90 3.63 11.70
N ASP A 63 11.02 4.21 12.50
CA ASP A 63 11.42 5.03 13.66
C ASP A 63 12.21 4.19 14.67
N ALA A 64 11.71 3.00 15.03
CA ALA A 64 12.44 2.08 15.90
C ALA A 64 13.78 1.63 15.29
N PHE A 65 13.80 1.33 13.99
CA PHE A 65 15.00 0.95 13.25
C PHE A 65 16.06 2.06 13.25
N MET A 66 15.65 3.32 13.02
CA MET A 66 16.57 4.47 13.01
C MET A 66 17.13 4.74 14.39
N ARG A 67 16.30 4.70 15.45
CA ARG A 67 16.76 4.87 16.84
C ARG A 67 17.84 3.86 17.22
N VAL A 68 17.65 2.59 16.83
CA VAL A 68 18.62 1.51 17.10
C VAL A 68 19.86 1.61 16.21
N SER A 69 19.70 2.07 14.97
CA SER A 69 20.82 2.24 14.03
C SER A 69 21.76 3.37 14.43
N ASP A 70 21.21 4.48 14.93
CA ASP A 70 21.99 5.64 15.36
C ASP A 70 22.73 5.37 16.68
N SER A 71 22.12 4.61 17.60
CA SER A 71 22.74 4.26 18.87
C SER A 71 23.86 3.23 18.70
N SER A 72 23.67 2.25 17.80
CA SER A 72 24.63 1.15 17.64
C SER A 72 25.77 1.42 16.66
N GLY A 73 25.58 2.37 15.74
CA GLY A 73 26.49 2.62 14.62
C GLY A 73 26.67 1.40 13.70
N LYS A 74 25.85 0.34 13.84
CA LYS A 74 26.04 -0.98 13.21
C LYS A 74 24.77 -1.49 12.55
N ALA A 75 24.10 -0.64 11.78
CA ALA A 75 23.03 -1.12 10.90
C ALA A 75 23.59 -2.11 9.86
N SER A 76 23.08 -3.36 9.85
CA SER A 76 23.48 -4.33 8.83
C SER A 76 23.20 -3.77 7.44
N ARG A 77 24.04 -4.09 6.46
CA ARG A 77 23.81 -3.63 5.08
C ARG A 77 22.47 -4.13 4.54
N SER A 78 22.07 -5.35 4.90
CA SER A 78 20.81 -5.97 4.48
C SER A 78 19.59 -5.20 5.01
N SER A 79 19.56 -4.93 6.32
CA SER A 79 18.44 -4.22 6.95
C SER A 79 18.26 -2.80 6.43
N ARG A 80 19.35 -2.07 6.15
CA ARG A 80 19.29 -0.76 5.48
C ARG A 80 18.72 -0.83 4.07
N ILE A 81 19.14 -1.83 3.27
CA ILE A 81 18.64 -2.01 1.90
C ILE A 81 17.13 -2.31 1.93
N MET A 82 16.68 -3.18 2.85
CA MET A 82 15.27 -3.54 2.98
C MET A 82 14.41 -2.38 3.46
N ALA A 83 14.85 -1.64 4.49
CA ALA A 83 14.16 -0.42 4.93
C ALA A 83 14.07 0.62 3.80
N SER A 84 15.16 0.84 3.06
CA SER A 84 15.16 1.77 1.92
C SER A 84 14.24 1.30 0.78
N SER A 85 14.17 -0.01 0.55
CA SER A 85 13.31 -0.61 -0.47
C SER A 85 11.83 -0.43 -0.13
N LEU A 86 11.46 -0.59 1.14
CA LEU A 86 10.10 -0.30 1.61
C LEU A 86 9.76 1.19 1.49
N ILE A 87 10.68 2.10 1.85
CA ILE A 87 10.50 3.55 1.65
C ILE A 87 10.27 3.88 0.18
N PHE A 88 11.12 3.35 -0.70
CA PHE A 88 11.03 3.58 -2.15
C PHE A 88 9.69 3.08 -2.69
N SER A 89 9.27 1.88 -2.27
CA SER A 89 7.99 1.26 -2.62
C SER A 89 6.81 2.15 -2.23
N THR A 90 6.70 2.55 -0.96
CA THR A 90 5.55 3.29 -0.45
C THR A 90 5.49 4.71 -1.00
N ASN A 91 6.63 5.42 -1.00
CA ASN A 91 6.71 6.77 -1.54
C ASN A 91 6.52 6.80 -3.05
N GLY A 92 7.03 5.79 -3.76
CA GLY A 92 6.80 5.60 -5.19
C GLY A 92 5.32 5.46 -5.50
N LEU A 93 4.61 4.60 -4.76
CA LEU A 93 3.17 4.42 -4.95
C LEU A 93 2.38 5.70 -4.62
N CYS A 94 2.69 6.36 -3.50
CA CYS A 94 2.07 7.64 -3.12
C CYS A 94 2.25 8.69 -4.23
N THR A 95 3.46 8.84 -4.74
CA THR A 95 3.80 9.86 -5.75
C THR A 95 3.05 9.58 -7.06
N ILE A 96 3.09 8.34 -7.53
CA ILE A 96 2.43 7.97 -8.79
C ILE A 96 0.91 8.10 -8.66
N ALA A 97 0.33 7.69 -7.53
CA ALA A 97 -1.10 7.83 -7.28
C ALA A 97 -1.55 9.30 -7.26
N ILE A 98 -0.76 10.21 -6.67
CA ILE A 98 -1.04 11.66 -6.73
C ILE A 98 -0.96 12.18 -8.16
N LEU A 99 0.08 11.80 -8.92
CA LEU A 99 0.22 12.22 -10.32
C LEU A 99 -0.94 11.73 -11.18
N LEU A 100 -1.39 10.48 -10.97
CA LEU A 100 -2.57 9.93 -11.63
C LEU A 100 -3.84 10.68 -11.24
N LEU A 101 -4.07 10.98 -9.96
CA LEU A 101 -5.22 11.80 -9.53
C LEU A 101 -5.26 13.15 -10.25
N LEU A 102 -4.12 13.83 -10.34
CA LEU A 102 -4.02 15.12 -11.02
C LEU A 102 -4.29 14.98 -12.52
N ALA A 103 -3.66 14.01 -13.17
CA ALA A 103 -3.81 13.80 -14.62
C ALA A 103 -5.22 13.33 -15.00
N GLU A 104 -5.85 12.49 -14.19
CA GLU A 104 -7.25 12.06 -14.38
C GLU A 104 -8.22 13.22 -14.16
N THR A 105 -7.96 14.09 -13.18
CA THR A 105 -8.75 15.32 -12.98
C THR A 105 -8.64 16.26 -14.19
N VAL A 106 -7.43 16.45 -14.72
CA VAL A 106 -7.21 17.24 -15.95
C VAL A 106 -7.97 16.63 -17.14
N THR A 107 -7.96 15.30 -17.27
CA THR A 107 -8.71 14.56 -18.30
C THR A 107 -10.21 14.80 -18.18
N ALA A 108 -10.75 14.79 -16.95
CA ALA A 108 -12.16 15.10 -16.70
C ALA A 108 -12.51 16.54 -17.10
N ILE A 109 -11.66 17.52 -16.77
CA ILE A 109 -11.85 18.93 -17.13
C ILE A 109 -11.87 19.09 -18.66
N PHE A 110 -10.90 18.51 -19.38
CA PHE A 110 -10.88 18.57 -20.84
C PHE A 110 -12.09 17.90 -21.49
N SER A 111 -12.59 16.82 -20.88
CA SER A 111 -13.81 16.14 -21.33
C SER A 111 -15.05 17.02 -21.17
N CYS A 112 -15.18 17.74 -20.05
CA CYS A 112 -16.24 18.73 -19.83
C CYS A 112 -16.17 19.90 -20.81
N LEU A 113 -14.96 20.36 -21.15
CA LEU A 113 -14.72 21.41 -22.15
C LEU A 113 -14.86 20.93 -23.59
N LYS A 114 -15.07 19.62 -23.81
CA LYS A 114 -15.16 18.97 -25.13
C LYS A 114 -13.90 19.16 -26.00
N TRP A 115 -12.74 19.28 -25.36
CA TRP A 115 -11.44 19.41 -26.02
C TRP A 115 -10.83 18.02 -26.30
N TYR A 116 -11.45 17.26 -27.19
CA TYR A 116 -11.14 15.82 -27.38
C TYR A 116 -9.68 15.52 -27.79
N TYR A 117 -9.02 16.44 -28.52
CA TYR A 117 -7.58 16.31 -28.80
C TYR A 117 -6.73 16.33 -27.53
N LEU A 118 -7.05 17.24 -26.59
CA LEU A 118 -6.36 17.33 -25.30
C LEU A 118 -6.72 16.18 -24.37
N VAL A 119 -7.94 15.62 -24.49
CA VAL A 119 -8.31 14.36 -23.81
C VAL A 119 -7.40 13.21 -24.25
N GLY A 120 -7.18 13.04 -25.56
CA GLY A 120 -6.28 11.99 -26.07
C GLY A 120 -4.81 12.18 -25.63
N LEU A 121 -4.32 13.42 -25.62
CA LEU A 121 -2.97 13.71 -25.11
C LEU A 121 -2.83 13.43 -23.60
N SER A 122 -3.83 13.84 -22.82
CA SER A 122 -3.89 13.58 -21.38
C SER A 122 -3.94 12.08 -21.08
N GLU A 123 -4.67 11.32 -21.90
CA GLU A 123 -4.75 9.86 -21.75
C GLU A 123 -3.43 9.17 -22.09
N SER A 124 -2.70 9.65 -23.10
CA SER A 124 -1.35 9.16 -23.39
C SER A 124 -0.41 9.33 -22.19
N PHE A 125 -0.52 10.46 -21.47
CA PHE A 125 0.23 10.71 -20.25
C PHE A 125 -0.22 9.80 -19.08
N ASN A 126 -1.53 9.61 -18.91
CA ASN A 126 -2.09 8.67 -17.93
C ASN A 126 -1.59 7.23 -18.17
N ASN A 127 -1.50 6.81 -19.44
CA ASN A 127 -1.00 5.49 -19.82
C ASN A 127 0.50 5.34 -19.49
N ALA A 128 1.30 6.37 -19.75
CA ALA A 128 2.71 6.38 -19.35
C ALA A 128 2.88 6.27 -17.83
N LEU A 129 2.08 7.01 -17.04
CA LEU A 129 2.08 6.89 -15.58
C LEU A 129 1.62 5.52 -15.11
N SER A 130 0.63 4.92 -15.77
CA SER A 130 0.14 3.56 -15.47
C SER A 130 1.21 2.50 -15.72
N PHE A 131 2.08 2.70 -16.71
CA PHE A 131 3.25 1.84 -16.93
C PHE A 131 4.28 1.97 -15.81
N VAL A 132 4.55 3.19 -15.33
CA VAL A 132 5.43 3.39 -14.16
C VAL A 132 4.81 2.76 -12.90
N LEU A 133 3.49 2.87 -12.73
CA LEU A 133 2.74 2.22 -11.67
C LEU A 133 2.91 0.70 -11.70
N LEU A 134 2.89 0.09 -12.89
CA LEU A 134 3.13 -1.34 -13.08
C LEU A 134 4.54 -1.75 -12.62
N ILE A 135 5.57 -0.95 -12.89
CA ILE A 135 6.95 -1.22 -12.43
C ILE A 135 7.01 -1.22 -10.90
N VAL A 136 6.42 -0.23 -10.25
CA VAL A 136 6.34 -0.17 -8.78
C VAL A 136 5.54 -1.34 -8.23
N CYS A 137 4.46 -1.75 -8.90
CA CYS A 137 3.68 -2.92 -8.52
C CYS A 137 4.50 -4.22 -8.58
N VAL A 138 5.23 -4.47 -9.68
CA VAL A 138 6.10 -5.66 -9.79
C VAL A 138 7.13 -5.68 -8.68
N PHE A 139 7.70 -4.52 -8.34
CA PHE A 139 8.61 -4.39 -7.20
C PHE A 139 7.91 -4.72 -5.87
N ASN A 140 6.69 -4.21 -5.63
CA ASN A 140 5.91 -4.49 -4.42
C ASN A 140 5.46 -5.95 -4.31
N VAL A 141 5.12 -6.58 -5.44
CA VAL A 141 4.83 -8.02 -5.51
C VAL A 141 6.06 -8.80 -5.05
N ASN A 142 7.24 -8.43 -5.53
CA ASN A 142 8.48 -9.07 -5.10
C ASN A 142 8.76 -8.88 -3.60
N LEU A 143 8.52 -7.67 -3.06
CA LEU A 143 8.61 -7.45 -1.60
C LEU A 143 7.61 -8.31 -0.82
N GLY A 144 6.38 -8.46 -1.31
CA GLY A 144 5.37 -9.32 -0.68
C GLY A 144 5.74 -10.81 -0.69
N LEU A 145 6.30 -11.29 -1.80
CA LEU A 145 6.77 -12.68 -1.91
C LEU A 145 7.92 -12.99 -0.93
N HIS A 146 8.68 -11.97 -0.53
CA HIS A 146 9.76 -12.05 0.45
C HIS A 146 9.41 -11.39 1.79
N ALA A 147 8.12 -11.35 2.13
CA ALA A 147 7.64 -10.70 3.35
C ALA A 147 8.27 -11.31 4.61
N THR A 148 8.45 -12.62 4.65
CA THR A 148 9.11 -13.35 5.73
C THR A 148 10.55 -12.86 5.90
N GLU A 149 11.37 -12.83 4.85
CA GLU A 149 12.77 -12.41 4.92
C GLU A 149 12.92 -10.92 5.26
N ILE A 150 12.07 -10.06 4.70
CA ILE A 150 12.06 -8.62 4.98
C ILE A 150 11.71 -8.36 6.44
N SER A 151 10.60 -8.94 6.89
CA SER A 151 10.15 -8.81 8.28
C SER A 151 11.20 -9.35 9.23
N SER A 152 11.83 -10.45 8.83
CA SER A 152 12.84 -11.06 9.66
C SER A 152 14.07 -10.17 9.80
N THR A 153 14.53 -9.60 8.69
CA THR A 153 15.73 -8.76 8.71
C THR A 153 15.51 -7.46 9.47
N ILE A 154 14.32 -6.85 9.36
CA ILE A 154 14.01 -5.58 10.05
C ILE A 154 13.78 -5.80 11.55
N ILE A 155 12.89 -6.73 11.91
CA ILE A 155 12.60 -7.05 13.32
C ILE A 155 13.83 -7.64 14.00
N GLY A 156 14.55 -8.53 13.32
CA GLY A 156 15.80 -9.11 13.80
C GLY A 156 16.87 -8.07 14.04
N HIS A 157 17.05 -7.11 13.12
CA HIS A 157 18.01 -6.03 13.31
C HIS A 157 17.70 -5.20 14.55
N ILE A 158 16.43 -4.80 14.70
CA ILE A 158 15.95 -4.07 15.89
C ILE A 158 16.24 -4.89 17.13
N ALA A 159 15.84 -6.15 17.17
CA ALA A 159 15.93 -7.01 18.34
C ALA A 159 17.40 -7.27 18.77
N VAL A 160 18.31 -7.48 17.82
CA VAL A 160 19.72 -7.82 18.08
C VAL A 160 20.52 -6.60 18.56
N HIS A 161 20.30 -5.43 17.98
CA HIS A 161 21.09 -4.23 18.27
C HIS A 161 20.49 -3.38 19.39
N ILE A 162 19.33 -3.78 19.91
CA ILE A 162 18.65 -3.12 21.01
C ILE A 162 19.44 -3.17 22.33
N HIS A 163 20.43 -4.04 22.48
CA HIS A 163 21.10 -4.22 23.79
C HIS A 163 22.17 -3.18 24.14
N GLU A 164 22.52 -2.30 23.21
CA GLU A 164 23.58 -1.30 23.39
C GLU A 164 23.14 -0.13 24.30
N ASP A 165 21.87 0.29 24.25
CA ASP A 165 21.24 1.22 25.20
C ASP A 165 19.88 0.66 25.65
N GLU A 166 19.79 0.28 26.92
CA GLU A 166 18.64 -0.42 27.48
C GLU A 166 17.36 0.44 27.54
N GLN A 167 17.48 1.73 27.85
CA GLN A 167 16.31 2.61 27.96
C GLN A 167 15.73 2.92 26.59
N LEU A 168 16.60 3.22 25.62
CA LEU A 168 16.19 3.43 24.23
C LEU A 168 15.53 2.19 23.65
N ALA A 169 16.04 1.03 24.01
CA ALA A 169 15.54 -0.23 23.53
C ALA A 169 14.17 -0.62 24.08
N MET A 170 13.98 -0.49 25.39
CA MET A 170 12.68 -0.77 26.01
C MET A 170 11.63 0.17 25.42
N SER A 171 11.98 1.45 25.23
CA SER A 171 11.11 2.42 24.57
C SER A 171 10.77 2.02 23.13
N ALA A 172 11.73 1.55 22.33
CA ALA A 172 11.50 1.13 20.96
C ALA A 172 10.60 -0.11 20.86
N ILE A 173 10.79 -1.10 21.73
CA ILE A 173 9.93 -2.30 21.77
C ILE A 173 8.53 -1.96 22.25
N ASP A 174 8.41 -1.17 23.33
CA ASP A 174 7.12 -0.74 23.84
C ASP A 174 6.34 0.03 22.77
N HIS A 175 7.03 0.88 22.00
CA HIS A 175 6.43 1.60 20.88
C HIS A 175 5.92 0.65 19.80
N ILE A 176 6.76 -0.29 19.33
CA ILE A 176 6.36 -1.27 18.31
C ILE A 176 5.16 -2.10 18.77
N GLN A 177 5.21 -2.64 19.99
CA GLN A 177 4.16 -3.51 20.53
C GLN A 177 2.83 -2.78 20.70
N THR A 178 2.89 -1.54 21.18
CA THR A 178 1.70 -0.71 21.40
C THR A 178 1.06 -0.33 20.06
N GLU A 179 1.84 0.17 19.11
CA GLU A 179 1.32 0.69 17.83
C GLU A 179 0.91 -0.41 16.86
N LEU A 180 1.67 -1.52 16.80
CA LEU A 180 1.33 -2.65 15.92
C LEU A 180 0.38 -3.66 16.57
N HIS A 181 -0.04 -3.43 17.82
CA HIS A 181 -0.90 -4.34 18.58
C HIS A 181 -0.37 -5.78 18.59
N CYS A 182 0.93 -5.92 18.90
CA CYS A 182 1.65 -7.18 18.93
C CYS A 182 2.37 -7.38 20.26
N CYS A 183 2.80 -8.60 20.54
CA CYS A 183 3.62 -8.89 21.71
C CYS A 183 4.79 -9.78 21.32
N GLY A 184 5.98 -9.50 21.85
CA GLY A 184 7.20 -10.23 21.51
C GLY A 184 7.67 -10.01 20.07
N PHE A 185 8.78 -10.63 19.72
CA PHE A 185 9.43 -10.46 18.42
C PHE A 185 8.95 -11.50 17.42
N HIS A 186 9.10 -12.78 17.74
CA HIS A 186 8.88 -13.91 16.84
C HIS A 186 7.80 -14.87 17.35
N THR A 187 7.87 -15.32 18.62
CA THR A 187 6.96 -16.35 19.15
C THR A 187 5.85 -15.79 20.03
N GLY A 188 5.71 -14.47 20.08
CA GLY A 188 4.62 -13.83 20.83
C GLY A 188 5.02 -13.58 22.28
N VAL A 189 4.04 -13.75 23.18
CA VAL A 189 4.25 -13.68 24.64
C VAL A 189 5.36 -14.64 25.12
N ASN A 190 5.58 -15.75 24.42
CA ASN A 190 6.61 -16.75 24.75
C ASN A 190 8.05 -16.19 24.69
N ASP A 191 8.31 -15.16 23.87
CA ASP A 191 9.62 -14.52 23.81
C ASP A 191 10.00 -13.87 25.15
N TRP A 192 9.01 -13.50 25.96
CA TRP A 192 9.20 -12.91 27.29
C TRP A 192 9.32 -13.95 28.39
N ILE A 193 8.66 -15.10 28.25
CA ILE A 193 8.52 -16.11 29.31
C ILE A 193 9.63 -17.19 29.24
N ALA A 194 10.29 -17.36 28.10
CA ALA A 194 11.35 -18.35 27.94
C ALA A 194 12.55 -18.07 28.88
N GLU A 195 12.86 -19.00 29.79
CA GLU A 195 13.81 -18.81 30.92
C GLU A 195 15.28 -18.59 30.52
N ILE A 196 15.68 -18.89 29.28
CA ILE A 196 17.09 -19.08 28.93
C ILE A 196 17.54 -18.13 27.82
N LYS A 197 16.87 -18.15 26.66
CA LYS A 197 17.26 -17.35 25.49
C LYS A 197 16.06 -17.02 24.62
N ALA A 198 15.90 -15.74 24.26
CA ALA A 198 15.13 -15.37 23.08
C ALA A 198 16.03 -15.53 21.85
N GLN A 199 15.62 -16.36 20.90
CA GLN A 199 16.37 -16.61 19.67
C GLN A 199 15.56 -16.13 18.48
N PHE A 200 16.26 -15.51 17.55
CA PHE A 200 15.70 -15.01 16.32
C PHE A 200 16.42 -15.65 15.16
N TYR A 201 15.69 -16.33 14.27
CA TYR A 201 16.30 -16.88 13.07
C TYR A 201 16.38 -15.79 12.01
N ASP A 202 17.59 -15.43 11.58
CA ASP A 202 17.82 -14.58 10.43
C ASP A 202 17.88 -15.45 9.15
N PRO A 203 16.87 -15.37 8.26
CA PRO A 203 16.83 -16.14 7.02
C PRO A 203 17.81 -15.64 5.96
N MET A 204 18.25 -14.37 6.02
CA MET A 204 19.28 -13.84 5.13
C MET A 204 20.67 -14.40 5.50
N GLU A 205 20.99 -14.41 6.79
CA GLU A 205 22.27 -14.96 7.29
C GLU A 205 22.22 -16.48 7.55
N ARG A 206 21.03 -17.09 7.48
CA ARG A 206 20.74 -18.50 7.79
C ARG A 206 21.24 -18.92 9.17
N LYS A 207 21.06 -18.05 10.17
CA LYS A 207 21.58 -18.25 11.53
C LYS A 207 20.57 -17.83 12.58
N SER A 208 20.51 -18.59 13.67
CA SER A 208 19.83 -18.17 14.90
C SER A 208 20.71 -17.17 15.64
N VAL A 209 20.26 -15.93 15.74
CA VAL A 209 20.88 -14.90 16.57
C VAL A 209 20.23 -14.93 17.95
N ILE A 210 21.07 -14.96 18.99
CA ILE A 210 20.58 -14.84 20.36
C ILE A 210 20.26 -13.37 20.58
N VAL A 211 18.97 -13.07 20.73
CA VAL A 211 18.47 -11.72 20.97
C VAL A 211 18.68 -11.38 22.44
N ILE A 212 18.27 -12.24 23.36
CA ILE A 212 18.37 -12.00 24.80
C ILE A 212 18.84 -13.31 25.45
N ASN A 213 19.75 -13.25 26.42
CA ASN A 213 20.17 -14.40 27.22
C ASN A 213 20.22 -14.03 28.70
N ASN A 214 19.81 -14.96 29.57
CA ASN A 214 19.77 -14.80 31.03
C ASN A 214 21.16 -14.44 31.62
N THR A 215 22.25 -14.83 30.95
CA THR A 215 23.62 -14.49 31.36
C THR A 215 24.02 -13.03 31.13
N THR A 216 23.40 -12.31 30.19
CA THR A 216 23.84 -10.95 29.81
C THR A 216 22.95 -9.86 30.37
N LYS A 217 21.62 -9.95 30.34
CA LYS A 217 20.70 -8.97 30.95
C LYS A 217 19.32 -9.58 31.25
N ARG A 218 19.01 -9.84 32.53
CA ARG A 218 17.70 -10.34 33.02
C ARG A 218 16.52 -9.38 32.84
N MET A 219 16.79 -8.11 32.54
CA MET A 219 15.80 -7.02 32.52
C MET A 219 14.76 -7.16 31.40
N TRP A 220 15.07 -8.01 30.42
CA TRP A 220 14.22 -8.31 29.27
C TRP A 220 13.38 -9.58 29.41
N PHE A 221 13.59 -10.37 30.46
CA PHE A 221 12.76 -11.56 30.69
C PHE A 221 11.64 -11.24 31.64
N ALA A 222 10.51 -11.90 31.47
CA ALA A 222 9.39 -11.79 32.40
C ALA A 222 9.86 -12.19 33.80
N LEU A 223 9.60 -11.33 34.79
CA LEU A 223 9.83 -11.67 36.19
C LEU A 223 8.71 -12.62 36.61
N CYS A 224 9.07 -13.89 36.79
CA CYS A 224 8.17 -14.93 37.26
C CYS A 224 8.22 -15.02 38.78
N SER A 225 7.06 -14.91 39.44
CA SER A 225 6.94 -15.20 40.87
C SER A 225 7.03 -16.71 41.13
N GLU A 226 7.31 -17.08 42.38
CA GLU A 226 7.32 -18.48 42.84
C GLU A 226 5.97 -19.19 42.59
N ASP A 227 4.87 -18.44 42.52
CA ASP A 227 3.52 -18.93 42.20
C ASP A 227 3.29 -19.23 40.70
N GLY A 228 4.33 -19.11 39.86
CA GLY A 228 4.25 -19.35 38.42
C GLY A 228 3.55 -18.24 37.63
N LEU A 229 3.49 -17.02 38.17
CA LEU A 229 2.97 -15.83 37.48
C LEU A 229 4.12 -15.00 36.92
N CYS A 230 4.25 -14.96 35.60
CA CYS A 230 5.25 -14.17 34.89
C CYS A 230 4.67 -12.82 34.45
N SER A 231 5.43 -11.75 34.68
CA SER A 231 5.04 -10.40 34.28
C SER A 231 5.71 -10.02 32.95
N VAL A 232 4.93 -9.84 31.89
CA VAL A 232 5.39 -9.36 30.58
C VAL A 232 5.36 -7.82 30.50
N PRO A 233 5.96 -7.18 29.48
CA PRO A 233 5.82 -5.74 29.27
C PRO A 233 4.36 -5.31 29.17
N LYS A 234 4.01 -4.16 29.76
CA LYS A 234 2.63 -3.62 29.73
C LYS A 234 2.18 -3.25 28.31
N SER A 235 3.10 -2.96 27.41
CA SER A 235 2.91 -2.74 25.98
C SER A 235 2.30 -3.95 25.25
N CYS A 236 2.45 -5.17 25.80
CA CYS A 236 1.77 -6.36 25.30
C CYS A 236 0.27 -6.45 25.65
N CYS A 237 -0.24 -5.55 26.50
CA CYS A 237 -1.63 -5.59 26.94
C CYS A 237 -2.58 -5.00 25.91
N ARG A 238 -3.65 -5.75 25.61
CA ARG A 238 -4.76 -5.31 24.77
C ARG A 238 -5.73 -4.39 25.52
N MET A 239 -5.83 -4.57 26.85
CA MET A 239 -6.65 -3.74 27.73
C MET A 239 -5.80 -3.20 28.87
N GLN A 240 -5.91 -1.91 29.18
CA GLN A 240 -5.20 -1.25 30.28
C GLN A 240 -5.83 -1.56 31.64
N THR A 241 -5.96 -2.85 31.97
CA THR A 241 -6.31 -3.29 33.33
C THR A 241 -5.05 -3.46 34.16
N GLU A 242 -5.13 -3.17 35.46
CA GLU A 242 -3.98 -3.12 36.38
C GLU A 242 -3.14 -4.43 36.43
N ASN A 243 -3.73 -5.58 36.07
CA ASN A 243 -3.08 -6.89 36.05
C ASN A 243 -2.99 -7.54 34.66
N CYS A 244 -3.15 -6.77 33.56
CA CYS A 244 -3.17 -7.32 32.21
C CYS A 244 -1.86 -8.04 31.82
N ASN A 245 -0.75 -7.60 32.41
CA ASN A 245 0.59 -8.04 32.06
C ASN A 245 1.05 -9.28 32.84
N LYS A 246 0.17 -9.85 33.68
CA LYS A 246 0.43 -11.08 34.42
C LYS A 246 -0.05 -12.29 33.63
N VAL A 247 0.84 -13.22 33.37
CA VAL A 247 0.57 -14.47 32.66
C VAL A 247 0.88 -15.64 33.58
N GLY A 248 -0.10 -16.50 33.81
CA GLY A 248 0.12 -17.77 34.48
C GLY A 248 0.89 -18.72 33.57
N VAL A 249 2.06 -19.15 34.00
CA VAL A 249 2.82 -20.22 33.33
C VAL A 249 2.39 -21.54 33.94
N SER A 250 1.58 -22.29 33.18
CA SER A 250 1.37 -23.71 33.49
C SER A 250 2.68 -24.45 33.20
N TYR A 251 3.45 -24.75 34.24
CA TYR A 251 4.71 -25.51 34.19
C TYR A 251 4.58 -26.94 33.61
N LEU A 252 3.37 -27.41 33.29
CA LEU A 252 3.10 -28.80 32.89
C LEU A 252 3.51 -29.21 31.48
N ALA A 253 4.28 -28.41 30.74
CA ALA A 253 4.66 -28.75 29.37
C ALA A 253 6.18 -28.75 29.10
N ALA A 254 7.02 -28.34 30.05
CA ALA A 254 8.47 -28.22 29.83
C ALA A 254 9.25 -29.55 29.98
N GLU A 255 8.64 -30.61 30.52
CA GLU A 255 9.27 -31.92 30.51
C GLU A 255 8.85 -32.71 29.25
N ASN A 256 9.82 -32.84 28.35
CA ASN A 256 9.99 -34.01 27.47
C ASN A 256 9.49 -33.95 26.02
N HIS A 257 9.57 -32.82 25.30
CA HIS A 257 9.41 -32.84 23.84
C HIS A 257 10.48 -32.06 23.06
N THR A 258 11.31 -32.82 22.34
CA THR A 258 12.36 -32.41 21.39
C THR A 258 11.82 -32.05 19.99
N ASN A 259 10.50 -32.02 19.79
CA ASN A 259 9.88 -31.67 18.51
C ASN A 259 9.43 -30.20 18.51
N THR A 260 10.08 -29.40 17.67
CA THR A 260 9.87 -27.95 17.48
C THR A 260 8.55 -27.58 16.80
N ASN A 261 7.70 -28.55 16.44
CA ASN A 261 6.50 -28.31 15.63
C ASN A 261 5.22 -28.06 16.46
N ASP A 262 5.28 -28.17 17.78
CA ASP A 262 4.10 -28.11 18.67
C ASP A 262 4.13 -26.94 19.68
N TYR A 263 4.86 -25.87 19.38
CA TYR A 263 4.91 -24.68 20.23
C TYR A 263 3.61 -23.84 20.19
N GLU A 264 2.79 -23.97 19.14
CA GLU A 264 1.54 -23.22 19.01
C GLU A 264 0.42 -23.72 19.96
N GLN A 265 0.53 -24.93 20.51
CA GLN A 265 -0.58 -25.55 21.25
C GLN A 265 -0.58 -25.27 22.77
N ARG A 266 0.33 -24.44 23.28
CA ARG A 266 0.56 -24.27 24.73
C ARG A 266 0.23 -22.88 25.30
N MET A 267 -0.75 -22.18 24.73
CA MET A 267 -1.25 -20.95 25.34
C MET A 267 -2.55 -21.18 26.10
N MET A 268 -2.56 -20.85 27.40
CA MET A 268 -3.75 -20.21 27.96
C MET A 268 -3.96 -18.92 27.17
N ARG A 269 -5.00 -18.89 26.35
CA ARG A 269 -5.41 -17.72 25.57
C ARG A 269 -5.90 -16.63 26.52
N SER A 270 -4.99 -15.91 27.16
CA SER A 270 -5.34 -14.73 27.95
C SER A 270 -5.89 -13.68 26.99
N THR A 271 -7.17 -13.37 27.11
CA THR A 271 -7.83 -12.34 26.30
C THR A 271 -7.29 -10.93 26.56
N ALA A 272 -6.44 -10.77 27.58
CA ALA A 272 -5.87 -9.50 28.00
C ALA A 272 -4.57 -9.12 27.25
N LEU A 273 -3.90 -10.05 26.57
CA LEU A 273 -2.64 -9.81 25.85
C LEU A 273 -2.82 -9.93 24.33
N TYR A 274 -1.93 -9.30 23.57
CA TYR A 274 -1.80 -9.57 22.14
C TYR A 274 -1.28 -10.99 21.91
N ASP A 275 -1.95 -11.71 21.02
CA ASP A 275 -1.65 -13.11 20.68
C ASP A 275 -0.63 -13.23 19.54
N LYS A 276 -0.51 -12.20 18.70
CA LYS A 276 0.40 -12.19 17.55
C LYS A 276 1.76 -11.58 17.88
N SER A 277 2.81 -12.17 17.32
CA SER A 277 4.16 -11.61 17.33
C SER A 277 4.29 -10.41 16.40
N CYS A 278 5.20 -9.48 16.73
CA CYS A 278 5.43 -8.30 15.89
C CYS A 278 5.98 -8.66 14.51
N PHE A 279 6.76 -9.75 14.43
CA PHE A 279 7.14 -10.37 13.15
C PHE A 279 5.92 -10.76 12.31
N SER A 280 5.00 -11.55 12.87
CA SER A 280 3.84 -12.05 12.10
C SER A 280 2.88 -10.92 11.71
N VAL A 281 2.71 -9.90 12.56
CA VAL A 281 1.90 -8.73 12.22
C VAL A 281 2.51 -7.96 11.05
N PHE A 282 3.83 -7.72 11.09
CA PHE A 282 4.50 -6.97 10.03
C PHE A 282 4.60 -7.77 8.73
N GLU A 283 4.90 -9.06 8.79
CA GLU A 283 4.90 -9.97 7.64
C GLU A 283 3.56 -9.92 6.90
N LYS A 284 2.46 -10.07 7.65
CA LYS A 284 1.11 -9.97 7.08
C LYS A 284 0.81 -8.59 6.52
N ALA A 285 1.36 -7.52 7.12
CA ALA A 285 1.19 -6.17 6.59
C ALA A 285 1.92 -6.00 5.24
N VAL A 286 3.15 -6.48 5.11
CA VAL A 286 3.93 -6.45 3.86
C VAL A 286 3.23 -7.26 2.77
N GLU A 287 2.78 -8.48 3.09
CA GLU A 287 2.04 -9.35 2.18
C GLU A 287 0.70 -8.73 1.75
N SER A 288 -0.08 -8.23 2.70
CA SER A 288 -1.39 -7.62 2.43
C SER A 288 -1.25 -6.34 1.60
N TYR A 289 -0.23 -5.53 1.88
CA TYR A 289 0.08 -4.34 1.09
C TYR A 289 0.42 -4.73 -0.35
N SER A 290 1.30 -5.71 -0.53
CA SER A 290 1.66 -6.24 -1.83
C SER A 290 0.42 -6.70 -2.64
N TYR A 291 -0.44 -7.51 -2.04
CA TYR A 291 -1.69 -7.97 -2.66
C TYR A 291 -2.62 -6.80 -3.03
N PHE A 292 -2.82 -5.87 -2.10
CA PHE A 292 -3.64 -4.68 -2.34
C PHE A 292 -3.12 -3.87 -3.54
N THR A 293 -1.79 -3.64 -3.60
CA THR A 293 -1.19 -2.90 -4.72
C THR A 293 -1.38 -3.63 -6.04
N ALA A 294 -1.20 -4.96 -6.08
CA ALA A 294 -1.43 -5.76 -7.28
C ALA A 294 -2.87 -5.64 -7.80
N VAL A 295 -3.85 -5.73 -6.92
CA VAL A 295 -5.27 -5.60 -7.27
C VAL A 295 -5.58 -4.18 -7.77
N ALA A 296 -5.11 -3.14 -7.08
CA ALA A 296 -5.33 -1.75 -7.46
C ALA A 296 -4.73 -1.45 -8.86
N VAL A 297 -3.50 -1.89 -9.11
CA VAL A 297 -2.83 -1.69 -10.41
C VAL A 297 -3.53 -2.47 -11.53
N LEU A 298 -3.98 -3.70 -11.28
CA LEU A 298 -4.74 -4.46 -12.26
C LEU A 298 -6.02 -3.72 -12.68
N PHE A 299 -6.79 -3.19 -11.72
CA PHE A 299 -7.97 -2.39 -12.03
C PHE A 299 -7.63 -1.10 -12.77
N HIS A 300 -6.52 -0.43 -12.42
CA HIS A 300 -6.04 0.74 -13.17
C HIS A 300 -5.72 0.41 -14.63
N ILE A 301 -4.99 -0.67 -14.90
CA ILE A 301 -4.63 -1.07 -16.27
C ILE A 301 -5.89 -1.44 -17.06
N LEU A 302 -6.79 -2.21 -16.47
CA LEU A 302 -8.06 -2.59 -17.12
C LEU A 302 -8.86 -1.34 -17.50
N THR A 303 -9.04 -0.41 -16.57
CA THR A 303 -9.80 0.82 -16.81
C THR A 303 -9.10 1.74 -17.82
N ALA A 304 -7.76 1.80 -17.83
CA ALA A 304 -7.00 2.53 -18.85
C ALA A 304 -7.24 1.94 -20.25
N VAL A 305 -7.14 0.62 -20.43
CA VAL A 305 -7.41 -0.06 -21.70
C VAL A 305 -8.85 0.20 -22.18
N PHE A 306 -9.84 0.13 -21.29
CA PHE A 306 -11.22 0.46 -21.63
C PHE A 306 -11.38 1.94 -22.03
N THR A 307 -10.72 2.87 -21.32
CA THR A 307 -10.77 4.31 -21.63
C THR A 307 -10.20 4.58 -23.02
N GLU A 308 -9.04 4.02 -23.31
CA GLU A 308 -8.36 4.15 -24.61
C GLU A 308 -9.23 3.64 -25.76
N ALA A 309 -9.85 2.46 -25.58
CA ALA A 309 -10.76 1.90 -26.58
C ALA A 309 -11.97 2.80 -26.85
N ILE A 310 -12.54 3.41 -25.79
CA ILE A 310 -13.67 4.35 -25.91
C ILE A 310 -13.24 5.63 -26.62
N ILE A 311 -12.12 6.24 -26.23
CA ILE A 311 -11.60 7.47 -26.84
C ILE A 311 -11.29 7.23 -28.32
N THR A 312 -10.61 6.12 -28.65
CA THR A 312 -10.32 5.74 -30.03
C THR A 312 -11.60 5.60 -30.85
N ALA A 313 -12.60 4.89 -30.33
CA ALA A 313 -13.89 4.74 -31.01
C ALA A 313 -14.62 6.08 -31.21
N ILE A 314 -14.49 7.02 -30.27
CA ILE A 314 -15.09 8.36 -30.38
C ILE A 314 -14.37 9.19 -31.45
N ILE A 315 -13.04 9.24 -31.41
CA ILE A 315 -12.23 10.00 -32.38
C ILE A 315 -12.46 9.46 -33.79
N SER A 316 -12.44 8.14 -34.00
CA SER A 316 -12.72 7.52 -35.29
C SER A 316 -14.13 7.83 -35.82
N ARG A 317 -15.12 8.05 -34.94
CA ARG A 317 -16.47 8.46 -35.33
C ARG A 317 -16.58 9.96 -35.63
N LEU A 318 -15.85 10.80 -34.90
CA LEU A 318 -15.91 12.26 -35.03
C LEU A 318 -15.17 12.79 -36.26
N ASP A 319 -13.99 12.24 -36.56
CA ASP A 319 -13.18 12.75 -37.67
C ASP A 319 -13.62 12.23 -39.04
N GLY A 320 -14.53 11.25 -39.11
CA GLY A 320 -14.91 10.61 -40.38
C GLY A 320 -13.73 9.92 -41.09
N ILE A 321 -12.55 9.87 -40.45
CA ILE A 321 -11.34 9.23 -40.95
C ILE A 321 -11.48 7.74 -40.65
N GLY A 322 -12.01 7.03 -41.64
CA GLY A 322 -11.90 5.58 -41.74
C GLY A 322 -13.05 4.80 -41.09
N ARG A 323 -14.20 4.76 -41.79
CA ARG A 323 -14.88 3.46 -41.89
C ARG A 323 -13.94 2.56 -42.70
N ILE A 324 -13.08 1.81 -42.02
CA ILE A 324 -12.54 0.58 -42.63
C ILE A 324 -13.68 -0.40 -42.55
N ASP A 325 -14.29 -0.66 -43.70
CA ASP A 325 -15.34 -1.65 -43.79
C ASP A 325 -14.68 -3.02 -43.60
N LEU A 326 -14.83 -3.59 -42.39
CA LEU A 326 -14.14 -4.82 -41.94
C LEU A 326 -14.42 -6.04 -42.84
N LEU A 327 -15.44 -5.96 -43.70
CA LEU A 327 -15.82 -6.98 -44.68
C LEU A 327 -15.12 -6.81 -46.04
N THR A 328 -14.60 -5.63 -46.38
CA THR A 328 -14.01 -5.35 -47.71
C THR A 328 -12.58 -4.84 -47.65
N GLY A 329 -12.08 -4.35 -46.51
CA GLY A 329 -10.72 -3.84 -46.36
C GLY A 329 -10.46 -2.51 -47.07
N GLU A 330 -11.49 -1.84 -47.61
CA GLU A 330 -11.33 -0.55 -48.28
C GLU A 330 -11.53 0.64 -47.33
N LEU A 331 -10.65 1.64 -47.47
CA LEU A 331 -10.64 2.89 -46.72
C LEU A 331 -11.64 3.86 -47.34
N ASN A 332 -12.89 3.87 -46.85
CA ASN A 332 -13.89 4.82 -47.32
C ASN A 332 -13.73 6.16 -46.57
N GLY A 333 -12.79 6.98 -47.03
CA GLY A 333 -12.56 8.34 -46.57
C GLY A 333 -12.47 9.32 -47.74
N ARG A 334 -13.58 9.96 -48.11
CA ARG A 334 -13.55 11.20 -48.90
C ARG A 334 -12.96 12.30 -48.01
N LEU A 335 -11.64 12.47 -48.06
CA LEU A 335 -11.01 13.75 -47.72
C LEU A 335 -11.50 14.80 -48.73
N GLN A 336 -12.61 15.47 -48.44
CA GLN A 336 -12.88 16.75 -49.06
C GLN A 336 -11.93 17.77 -48.44
N LEU A 337 -10.71 17.84 -48.99
CA LEU A 337 -9.88 19.02 -48.87
C LEU A 337 -10.65 20.19 -49.46
N LYS A 338 -11.24 21.02 -48.60
CA LYS A 338 -11.76 22.33 -48.98
C LYS A 338 -10.54 23.14 -49.48
N PRO A 339 -10.47 23.53 -50.76
CA PRO A 339 -9.32 24.27 -51.25
C PRO A 339 -9.23 25.60 -50.48
N LEU A 340 -8.10 25.83 -49.82
CA LEU A 340 -7.74 27.17 -49.37
C LEU A 340 -7.68 28.05 -50.62
N HIS A 341 -8.59 29.01 -50.73
CA HIS A 341 -8.49 30.07 -51.72
C HIS A 341 -7.14 30.76 -51.55
N SER A 342 -6.27 30.60 -52.56
CA SER A 342 -5.07 31.37 -52.74
C SER A 342 -5.46 32.82 -53.06
N SER A 343 -5.26 33.73 -52.12
CA SER A 343 -5.32 35.15 -52.38
C SER A 343 -4.25 35.88 -51.57
N THR A 344 -2.99 35.73 -52.00
CA THR A 344 -1.91 36.73 -51.86
C THR A 344 -0.62 36.23 -52.51
N SER A 345 -0.57 36.28 -53.84
CA SER A 345 0.68 36.24 -54.61
C SER A 345 0.63 37.30 -55.70
N SER A 346 0.67 38.57 -55.29
CA SER A 346 1.18 39.67 -56.12
C SER A 346 1.51 40.83 -55.19
N ILE A 347 2.79 41.17 -55.09
CA ILE A 347 3.46 42.37 -54.55
C ILE A 347 4.73 41.84 -53.85
N PHE A 348 5.76 41.50 -54.62
CA PHE A 348 7.20 41.59 -54.29
C PHE A 348 8.01 40.95 -55.43
N ALA A 349 7.92 41.53 -56.62
CA ALA A 349 8.84 41.25 -57.74
C ALA A 349 8.91 42.48 -58.67
N ARG A 350 9.28 43.64 -58.10
CA ARG A 350 9.81 44.81 -58.82
C ARG A 350 10.74 45.53 -57.86
N ASN A 351 12.02 45.14 -57.91
CA ASN A 351 13.19 45.98 -57.61
C ASN A 351 14.44 45.12 -57.82
N LEU A 352 14.78 44.94 -59.10
CA LEU A 352 16.11 44.57 -59.58
C LEU A 352 16.19 45.08 -61.03
N SER A 353 16.45 46.38 -61.14
CA SER A 353 17.09 47.06 -62.27
C SER A 353 17.72 48.34 -61.73
#